data_AF-A0A2X5NST5-F1
#
_entry.id   AF-A0A2X5NST5-F1
#
_cell.length_a   1.000
_cell.length_b   1.000
_cell.length_c   1.000
_cell.angle_alpha   90.00
_cell.angle_beta   90.00
_cell.angle_gamma   90.00
#
_symmetry.space_group_name_H-M   'P 1'
#
loop_
_entity.id
_entity.type
_entity.pdbx_description
1 polymer ?
#
loop_
_entity_poly.entity_id
_entity_poly.type
_entity_poly.pdbx_seq_one_letter_code
_entity_poly.pdbx_strand_id
1 'polypeptide(L)'
;MLLEPSFAVAENAEAQRWDRHYAELNYDEAVRERAEELSAQYPDTVEEFAREHPLLMAMLSTDEAQDEYAEFVDRLCLKLAEAEWKQ
;
A
#
# COMPACT_ATOMS: atom_id res chain seq x y z
N MET A 1 -8.12 46.18 -6.57
CA MET A 1 -8.02 45.71 -7.96
C MET A 1 -7.44 44.31 -7.88
N LEU A 2 -8.27 43.27 -8.02
CA LEU A 2 -7.81 41.88 -8.02
C LEU A 2 -7.19 41.63 -9.39
N LEU A 3 -5.88 41.43 -9.44
CA LEU A 3 -5.18 40.99 -10.64
C LEU A 3 -5.61 39.54 -10.88
N GLU A 4 -6.48 39.32 -11.87
CA GLU A 4 -6.73 37.97 -12.35
C GLU A 4 -5.41 37.40 -12.89
N PRO A 5 -4.99 36.20 -12.45
CA PRO A 5 -3.79 35.59 -12.98
C PRO A 5 -3.94 35.49 -14.50
N SER A 6 -2.93 35.94 -15.26
CA SER A 6 -2.98 35.81 -16.71
C SER A 6 -3.16 34.33 -17.07
N PHE A 7 -3.93 34.03 -18.12
CA PHE A 7 -4.24 32.67 -18.53
C PHE A 7 -3.00 31.74 -18.56
N ALA A 8 -1.85 32.25 -19.03
CA ALA A 8 -0.59 31.50 -19.06
C ALA A 8 -0.05 31.11 -17.66
N VAL A 9 -0.31 31.91 -16.62
CA VAL A 9 0.06 31.56 -15.23
C VAL A 9 -0.90 30.51 -14.67
N ALA A 10 -2.19 30.61 -15.00
CA ALA A 10 -3.19 29.62 -14.59
C ALA A 10 -2.93 28.25 -15.25
N GLU A 11 -2.65 28.21 -16.55
CA GLU A 11 -2.30 26.98 -17.29
C GLU A 11 -1.02 26.32 -16.75
N ASN A 12 0.03 27.09 -16.45
CA ASN A 12 1.24 26.54 -15.85
C ASN A 12 1.01 25.96 -14.45
N ALA A 13 0.19 26.63 -13.63
CA ALA A 13 -0.16 26.12 -12.30
C ALA A 13 -1.00 24.84 -12.38
N GLU A 14 -1.87 24.73 -13.38
CA GLU A 14 -2.66 23.53 -13.62
C GLU A 14 -1.80 22.36 -14.14
N ALA A 15 -0.89 22.61 -15.10
CA ALA A 15 0.07 21.62 -15.56
C ALA A 15 0.91 21.05 -14.41
N GLN A 16 1.43 21.91 -13.53
CA GLN A 16 2.18 21.47 -12.35
C GLN A 16 1.35 20.64 -11.36
N ARG A 17 0.04 20.90 -11.24
CA ARG A 17 -0.85 20.09 -10.41
C ARG A 17 -1.05 18.71 -11.02
N TRP A 18 -1.26 18.63 -12.33
CA TRP A 18 -1.38 17.36 -13.03
C TRP A 18 -0.09 16.55 -12.96
N ASP A 19 1.07 17.17 -13.19
CA ASP A 19 2.37 16.50 -13.08
C ASP A 19 2.58 15.90 -11.68
N ARG A 20 2.23 16.66 -10.63
CA ARG A 20 2.29 16.16 -9.24
C ARG A 20 1.32 15.00 -9.03
N HIS A 21 0.09 15.12 -9.50
CA HIS A 21 -0.91 14.08 -9.36
C HIS A 21 -0.49 12.78 -10.07
N TYR A 22 0.08 12.85 -11.28
CA TYR A 22 0.61 11.68 -11.98
C TYR A 22 1.83 11.09 -11.26
N ALA A 23 2.70 11.92 -10.69
CA ALA A 23 3.82 11.43 -9.88
C ALA A 23 3.34 10.69 -8.62
N GLU A 24 2.29 11.20 -7.95
CA GLU A 24 1.65 10.54 -6.81
C GLU A 24 0.97 9.23 -7.21
N LEU A 25 0.22 9.20 -8.32
CA LEU A 25 -0.40 7.98 -8.85
C LEU A 25 0.64 6.91 -9.18
N ASN A 26 1.72 7.30 -9.88
CA ASN A 26 2.80 6.37 -10.22
C ASN A 26 3.49 5.82 -8.96
N TYR A 27 3.64 6.65 -7.93
CA TYR A 27 4.17 6.21 -6.63
C TYR A 27 3.23 5.19 -5.97
N ASP A 28 1.93 5.51 -5.88
CA ASP A 28 0.94 4.63 -5.25
C ASP A 28 0.84 3.28 -5.99
N GLU A 29 0.86 3.31 -7.33
CA GLU A 29 0.84 2.10 -8.16
C GLU A 29 2.11 1.26 -7.94
N ALA A 30 3.30 1.87 -7.98
CA ALA A 30 4.55 1.16 -7.76
C ALA A 30 4.67 0.56 -6.35
N VAL A 31 4.24 1.30 -5.31
CA VAL A 31 4.20 0.78 -3.93
C VAL A 31 3.24 -0.39 -3.82
N ARG A 32 2.08 -0.32 -4.47
CA ARG A 32 1.08 -1.39 -4.41
C ARG A 32 1.53 -2.65 -5.14
N GLU A 33 2.05 -2.52 -6.36
CA GLU A 33 2.64 -3.65 -7.10
C GLU A 33 3.74 -4.31 -6.28
N ARG A 34 4.62 -3.50 -5.68
CA ARG A 34 5.69 -4.02 -4.84
C ARG A 34 5.17 -4.71 -3.56
N ALA A 35 4.12 -4.17 -2.94
CA ALA A 35 3.49 -4.79 -1.79
C ALA A 35 2.85 -6.15 -2.14
N GLU A 36 2.28 -6.28 -3.34
CA GLU A 36 1.73 -7.55 -3.84
C GLU A 36 2.84 -8.59 -4.10
N GLU A 37 4.00 -8.17 -4.63
CA GLU A 37 5.16 -9.06 -4.74
C GLU A 37 5.69 -9.52 -3.38
N LEU A 38 5.63 -8.65 -2.36
CA LEU A 38 6.05 -8.97 -1.00
C LEU A 38 5.06 -9.89 -0.30
N SER A 39 3.74 -9.70 -0.51
CA SER A 39 2.71 -10.52 0.13
C SER A 39 2.81 -11.99 -0.29
N ALA A 40 3.22 -12.26 -1.53
CA ALA A 40 3.48 -13.61 -2.04
C ALA A 40 4.59 -14.38 -1.29
N GLN A 41 5.36 -13.72 -0.42
CA GLN A 41 6.38 -14.37 0.42
C GLN A 41 5.83 -14.84 1.77
N TYR A 42 4.61 -14.45 2.11
CA TYR A 42 3.94 -14.84 3.34
C TYR A 42 2.96 -15.98 3.08
N PRO A 43 2.63 -16.79 4.10
CA PRO A 43 1.57 -17.79 4.00
C PRO A 43 0.21 -17.16 3.62
N ASP A 44 -0.60 -17.89 2.86
CA ASP A 44 -1.91 -17.39 2.40
C ASP A 44 -2.96 -17.38 3.52
N THR A 45 -2.77 -18.20 4.56
CA THR A 45 -3.72 -18.32 5.67
C THR A 45 -3.01 -18.36 7.02
N VAL A 46 -3.73 -17.95 8.06
CA VAL A 46 -3.22 -18.00 9.43
C VAL A 46 -2.94 -19.44 9.88
N GLU A 47 -3.62 -20.44 9.30
CA GLU A 47 -3.40 -21.87 9.57
C GLU A 47 -2.06 -22.35 9.03
N GLU A 48 -1.68 -21.88 7.84
CA GLU A 48 -0.36 -22.18 7.27
C GLU A 48 0.75 -21.53 8.09
N PHE A 49 0.52 -20.31 8.55
CA PHE A 49 1.41 -19.63 9.48
C PHE A 49 1.51 -20.37 10.82
N ALA A 50 0.40 -20.84 11.39
CA ALA A 50 0.38 -21.57 12.67
C ALA A 50 0.78 -23.05 12.56
N ARG A 51 1.11 -23.56 11.37
CA ARG A 51 1.46 -24.98 11.13
C ARG A 51 2.63 -25.44 12.00
N GLU A 52 3.59 -24.56 12.26
CA GLU A 52 4.74 -24.84 13.14
C GLU A 52 4.41 -24.72 14.64
N HIS A 53 3.22 -24.22 14.97
CA HIS A 53 2.76 -23.92 16.32
C HIS A 53 1.38 -24.52 16.60
N PRO A 54 1.31 -25.83 16.91
CA PRO A 54 0.04 -26.56 17.05
C PRO A 54 -0.94 -25.98 18.07
N LEU A 55 -0.43 -25.32 19.11
CA LEU A 55 -1.24 -24.68 20.14
C LEU A 55 -1.93 -23.40 19.65
N LEU A 56 -1.31 -22.68 18.70
CA LEU A 56 -1.87 -21.48 18.11
C LEU A 56 -2.95 -21.82 17.08
N MET A 57 -2.82 -22.96 16.39
CA MET A 57 -3.76 -23.42 15.36
C MET A 57 -5.21 -23.47 15.86
N ALA A 58 -5.44 -24.01 17.06
CA ALA A 58 -6.79 -24.10 17.64
C ALA A 58 -7.36 -22.73 18.08
N MET A 59 -6.49 -21.74 18.33
CA MET A 59 -6.91 -20.39 18.69
C MET A 59 -7.11 -19.49 17.47
N LEU A 60 -6.41 -19.77 16.37
CA LEU A 60 -6.37 -18.95 15.16
C LEU A 60 -7.24 -19.52 14.03
N SER A 61 -7.91 -20.65 14.23
CA SER A 61 -8.83 -21.24 13.24
C SER A 61 -10.20 -20.55 13.17
N THR A 62 -10.28 -19.25 13.47
CA THR A 62 -11.51 -18.46 13.38
C THR A 62 -11.46 -17.56 12.15
N ASP A 63 -12.62 -17.27 11.55
CA ASP A 63 -12.72 -16.35 10.42
C ASP A 63 -12.15 -14.97 10.76
N GLU A 64 -12.41 -14.48 11.98
CA GLU A 64 -11.85 -13.22 12.49
C GLU A 64 -10.32 -13.22 12.54
N ALA A 65 -9.70 -14.34 12.90
CA ALA A 65 -8.24 -14.45 12.92
C ALA A 65 -7.64 -14.51 11.50
N GLN A 66 -8.36 -15.08 10.53
CA GLN A 66 -7.96 -15.07 9.12
C GLN A 66 -8.02 -13.66 8.54
N ASP A 67 -9.11 -12.93 8.81
CA ASP A 67 -9.29 -11.54 8.36
C ASP A 67 -8.20 -10.63 8.94
N GLU A 68 -7.94 -10.73 10.25
CA GLU A 68 -6.89 -9.95 10.93
C GLU A 68 -5.49 -10.30 10.42
N TYR A 69 -5.24 -11.57 10.11
CA TYR A 69 -3.97 -12.00 9.51
C TYR A 69 -3.78 -11.39 8.11
N ALA A 70 -4.80 -11.44 7.25
CA ALA A 70 -4.74 -10.83 5.93
C ALA A 70 -4.49 -9.32 6.01
N GLU A 71 -5.21 -8.61 6.91
CA GLU A 71 -4.99 -7.17 7.11
C GLU A 71 -3.60 -6.88 7.70
N PHE A 72 -3.07 -7.76 8.55
CA PHE A 72 -1.72 -7.62 9.07
C PHE A 72 -0.66 -7.75 7.97
N VAL A 73 -0.74 -8.79 7.13
CA VAL A 73 0.21 -9.03 6.03
C VAL A 73 0.16 -7.89 5.02
N ASP A 74 -1.04 -7.44 4.63
CA ASP A 74 -1.22 -6.31 3.71
C ASP A 74 -0.57 -5.04 4.25
N ARG A 75 -0.89 -4.66 5.49
CA ARG A 75 -0.29 -3.47 6.15
C ARG A 75 1.22 -3.56 6.29
N LEU A 76 1.76 -4.75 6.56
CA LEU A 76 3.19 -4.98 6.65
C LEU A 76 3.86 -4.78 5.28
N CYS A 77 3.32 -5.39 4.23
CA CYS A 77 3.88 -5.34 2.88
C CYS A 77 3.84 -3.91 2.31
N LEU A 78 2.74 -3.19 2.51
CA LEU A 78 2.65 -1.77 2.12
C LEU A 78 3.74 -0.93 2.80
N LYS A 79 3.93 -1.08 4.12
CA LYS A 79 4.98 -0.33 4.83
C LYS A 79 6.39 -0.68 4.37
N LEU A 80 6.64 -1.95 4.04
CA LEU A 80 7.93 -2.37 3.51
C LEU A 80 8.17 -1.78 2.12
N ALA A 81 7.19 -1.85 1.23
CA ALA A 81 7.26 -1.26 -0.11
C ALA A 81 7.48 0.27 -0.05
N GLU A 82 6.75 0.98 0.81
CA GLU A 82 6.99 2.42 1.05
C GLU A 82 8.39 2.71 1.57
N ALA A 83 8.94 1.85 2.43
CA ALA A 83 10.28 2.02 2.98
C ALA A 83 11.37 1.76 1.94
N GLU A 84 11.20 0.76 1.07
CA GLU A 84 12.11 0.47 -0.05
C GLU A 84 12.16 1.63 -1.04
N TRP A 85 11.01 2.25 -1.35
CA TRP A 85 10.96 3.38 -2.29
C TRP A 85 11.64 4.66 -1.76
N LYS A 86 11.64 4.86 -0.44
CA LYS A 86 12.22 6.05 0.20
C LYS A 86 13.75 5.97 0.34
N GLN A 87 14.38 4.83 0.08
CA GLN A 87 15.83 4.61 0.16
C GLN A 87 16.53 4.90 -1.17
#